data_AF-A0A0D6B0T2-F1
#
_entry.id   AF-A0A0D6B0T2-F1
#
_cell.length_a   1.000
_cell.length_b   1.000
_cell.length_c   1.000
_cell.angle_alpha   90.00
_cell.angle_beta   90.00
_cell.angle_gamma   90.00
#
_symmetry.space_group_name_H-M   'P 1'
#
loop_
_entity.id
_entity.type
_entity.pdbx_description
1 polymer ?
#
loop_
_entity_poly.entity_id
_entity_poly.type
_entity_poly.pdbx_seq_one_letter_code
_entity_poly.pdbx_strand_id
1 'polypeptide(L)' 'MGQRRQKPEEIVAKLRQIDVLVSQGRSVAEAVRSIGVTQFTYYRWRKERALSAIGLRTMASAV' A
#
# COMPACT_ATOMS: atom_id res chain seq x y z
N MET A 1 -1.89 -2.64 -24.74
CA MET A 1 -1.60 -3.65 -23.71
C MET A 1 -2.29 -3.23 -22.43
N GLY A 2 -3.28 -4.02 -21.99
CA GLY A 2 -4.19 -3.63 -20.90
C GLY A 2 -3.44 -3.35 -19.62
N GLN A 3 -3.66 -2.18 -19.04
CA GLN A 3 -3.29 -1.91 -17.65
C GLN A 3 -4.02 -2.96 -16.83
N ARG A 4 -3.32 -4.03 -16.42
CA ARG A 4 -3.82 -4.95 -15.40
C ARG A 4 -3.99 -4.09 -14.16
N ARG A 5 -5.19 -3.54 -13.96
CA ARG A 5 -5.61 -2.92 -12.71
C ARG A 5 -5.41 -3.99 -11.66
N GLN A 6 -4.28 -3.94 -10.95
CA GLN A 6 -4.14 -4.73 -9.75
C GLN A 6 -5.33 -4.33 -8.89
N LYS A 7 -6.12 -5.33 -8.53
CA LYS A 7 -7.32 -5.12 -7.76
C LYS A 7 -6.93 -4.33 -6.50
N PRO A 8 -7.67 -3.28 -6.12
CA PRO A 8 -7.29 -2.46 -4.96
C PRO A 8 -7.07 -3.32 -3.71
N GLU A 9 -7.80 -4.43 -3.60
CA GLU A 9 -7.65 -5.46 -2.56
C GLU A 9 -6.24 -6.07 -2.52
N GLU A 10 -5.64 -6.36 -3.67
CA GLU A 10 -4.31 -6.95 -3.78
C GLU A 10 -3.23 -5.94 -3.35
N ILE A 11 -3.44 -4.66 -3.64
CA ILE A 11 -2.57 -3.56 -3.18
C ILE A 11 -2.68 -3.41 -1.66
N VAL A 12 -3.89 -3.50 -1.09
CA VAL A 12 -4.09 -3.46 0.36
C VAL A 12 -3.37 -4.61 1.06
N ALA A 13 -3.49 -5.83 0.52
CA ALA A 13 -2.86 -7.02 1.08
C ALA A 13 -1.33 -6.89 1.11
N LYS A 14 -0.73 -6.44 0.00
CA LYS A 14 0.72 -6.19 -0.10
C LYS A 14 1.20 -5.11 0.86
N LEU A 15 0.44 -4.01 1.00
CA LEU A 15 0.77 -2.96 1.96
C LEU A 15 0.71 -3.45 3.41
N ARG A 16 -0.31 -4.25 3.78
CA ARG A 16 -0.38 -4.88 5.11
C ARG A 16 0.81 -5.81 5.37
N GLN A 17 1.23 -6.56 4.36
CA GLN A 17 2.39 -7.45 4.48
C GLN A 17 3.69 -6.66 4.69
N ILE A 18 3.83 -5.51 4.01
CA ILE A 18 4.95 -4.58 4.27
C ILE A 18 4.89 -4.06 5.71
N ASP A 19 3.73 -3.60 6.18
CA ASP A 19 3.57 -3.10 7.56
C ASP A 19 3.94 -4.16 8.60
N VAL A 20 3.53 -5.42 8.41
CA VAL A 20 3.91 -6.52 9.31
C VAL A 20 5.43 -6.71 9.35
N LEU A 21 6.10 -6.72 8.19
CA LEU A 21 7.56 -6.86 8.11
C LEU A 21 8.28 -5.68 8.77
N VAL A 22 7.73 -4.47 8.61
CA VAL A 22 8.25 -3.25 9.25
C VAL A 22 8.05 -3.31 10.77
N SER A 23 6.91 -3.79 11.26
CA SER A 23 6.67 -4.02 12.69
C SER A 23 7.60 -5.07 13.29
N GLN A 24 8.13 -6.00 12.48
CA GLN A 24 9.17 -6.95 12.89
C GLN A 24 10.58 -6.34 12.90
N GLY A 25 10.71 -5.03 12.67
CA GLY A 25 11.98 -4.30 12.67
C GLY A 25 12.72 -4.29 11.34
N ARG A 26 12.13 -4.84 10.25
CA ARG A 26 12.74 -4.73 8.92
C ARG A 26 12.58 -3.34 8.36
N SER A 27 13.56 -2.91 7.56
CA SER A 27 13.41 -1.67 6.81
C SER A 27 12.32 -1.81 5.75
N VAL A 28 11.63 -0.70 5.44
CA VAL A 28 10.64 -0.65 4.34
C VAL A 28 11.26 -1.12 3.03
N ALA A 29 12.54 -0.81 2.80
CA ALA A 29 13.30 -1.22 1.63
C ALA A 29 13.38 -2.74 1.49
N GLU A 30 13.72 -3.43 2.59
CA GLU A 30 13.78 -4.89 2.63
C GLU A 30 12.40 -5.52 2.55
N ALA A 31 11.42 -4.96 3.26
CA ALA A 31 10.05 -5.46 3.26
C ALA A 31 9.44 -5.43 1.84
N VAL A 32 9.60 -4.31 1.13
CA VAL A 32 9.11 -4.12 -0.25
C VAL A 32 9.83 -5.06 -1.22
N ARG A 33 11.16 -5.23 -1.07
CA ARG A 33 11.93 -6.19 -1.88
C ARG A 33 11.52 -7.64 -1.59
N SER A 34 11.22 -7.97 -0.34
CA SER A 34 10.83 -9.32 0.08
C SER A 34 9.49 -9.77 -0.51
N ILE A 35 8.59 -8.84 -0.83
CA ILE A 35 7.29 -9.15 -1.44
C ILE A 35 7.28 -8.99 -2.97
N GLY A 36 8.44 -8.74 -3.60
CA GLY A 36 8.56 -8.57 -5.04
C GLY A 36 7.94 -7.26 -5.57
N VAL A 37 7.80 -6.24 -4.71
CA VAL A 37 7.34 -4.90 -5.10
C VAL A 37 8.55 -3.99 -5.23
N THR A 38 8.51 -3.01 -6.13
CA THR A 38 9.56 -1.99 -6.20
C THR A 38 9.27 -0.85 -5.23
N GLN A 39 10.31 -0.21 -4.70
CA GLN A 39 10.13 0.97 -3.84
C GLN A 39 9.32 2.06 -4.55
N PHE A 40 9.53 2.25 -5.86
CA PHE A 40 8.76 3.19 -6.66
C PHE A 40 7.24 2.90 -6.63
N THR A 41 6.85 1.63 -6.80
CA THR A 41 5.46 1.20 -6.69
C THR A 41 4.89 1.45 -5.29
N TYR A 42 5.66 1.15 -4.24
CA TYR A 42 5.26 1.41 -2.86
C TYR A 42 5.00 2.90 -2.58
N TYR A 43 5.93 3.78 -2.99
CA TYR A 43 5.76 5.23 -2.84
C TYR A 43 4.57 5.76 -3.65
N ARG A 44 4.33 5.22 -4.85
CA ARG A 44 3.16 5.57 -5.65
C ARG A 44 1.86 5.17 -4.97
N TRP A 45 1.78 3.94 -4.43
CA TRP A 45 0.61 3.47 -3.68
C TRP A 45 0.37 4.29 -2.41
N ARG A 46 1.42 4.69 -1.69
CA ARG A 46 1.32 5.58 -0.53
C ARG A 46 0.75 6.95 -0.93
N LYS A 47 1.17 7.50 -2.07
CA LYS A 47 0.65 8.78 -2.59
C LYS A 47 -0.80 8.67 -3.04
N GLU A 48 -1.13 7.64 -3.79
CA GLU A 48 -2.48 7.37 -4.32
C GLU A 48 -3.48 7.06 -3.20
N ARG A 49 -3.05 6.33 -2.16
CA ARG A 49 -3.83 6.12 -0.94
C ARG A 49 -3.86 7.32 -0.02
N ALA A 50 -2.81 8.13 0.10
CA ALA A 50 -2.89 9.37 0.87
C ALA A 50 -3.94 10.32 0.26
N LEU A 51 -3.94 10.45 -1.06
CA LEU A 51 -4.94 11.23 -1.80
C LEU A 51 -6.35 10.61 -1.70
N SER A 52 -6.48 9.29 -1.74
CA SER A 52 -7.78 8.61 -1.60
C SER A 52 -8.29 8.54 -0.14
N ALA A 53 -7.40 8.47 0.85
CA ALA A 53 -7.73 8.44 2.27
C ALA A 53 -8.19 9.80 2.79
N ILE A 54 -7.76 10.90 2.16
CA ILE A 54 -8.34 12.23 2.38
C ILE A 54 -9.83 12.26 1.96
N GLY A 55 -10.24 11.46 0.96
CA GLY A 55 -11.65 11.26 0.61
C GLY A 55 -12.40 10.25 1.48
N LEU A 56 -11.72 9.24 2.04
CA LEU A 56 -12.36 8.19 2.85
C LEU A 56 -12.50 8.53 4.34
N ARG A 57 -11.66 9.44 4.87
CA ARG A 57 -11.71 9.88 6.28
C ARG A 57 -12.92 10.74 6.61
N THR A 58 -13.65 11.26 5.61
CA THR A 58 -14.93 11.95 5.80
C THR A 58 -16.11 10.98 5.92
N MET A 59 -15.99 9.72 5.47
CA MET A 59 -17.08 8.74 5.61
C MET A 59 -16.95 7.83 6.84
N ALA A 60 -15.77 7.76 7.47
CA ALA A 60 -15.56 6.93 8.67
C ALA A 60 -15.95 7.62 10.00
N SER A 61 -16.47 8.86 9.97
CA SER A 61 -17.06 9.55 11.14
C SER A 61 -18.59 9.66 11.09
N ALA A 62 -19.24 8.91 10.19
CA ALA A 62 -20.69 8.75 10.16
C ALA A 62 -21.06 7.28 10.42
N VAL A 63 -20.69 6.77 11.59
CA VAL A 63 -21.44 5.71 12.30
C VAL A 63 -21.23 5.86 13.79
#